data_AF-A0A504HAY2-F1
#
_entry.id   AF-A0A504HAY2-F1
#
_cell.length_a   1.000
_cell.length_b   1.000
_cell.length_c   1.000
_cell.angle_alpha   90.00
_cell.angle_beta   90.00
_cell.angle_gamma   90.00
#
_symmetry.space_group_name_H-M   'P 1'
#
loop_
_entity.id
_entity.type
_entity.pdbx_description
1 polymer ?
#
loop_
_entity_poly.entity_id
_entity_poly.type
_entity_poly.pdbx_seq_one_letter_code
_entity_poly.pdbx_strand_id
1 'polypeptide(L)' 'VNGALETLLIPSASNAELKSLLETGLKIFQGHEQHAEHVAGMLK' A
#
# COMPACT_ATOMS: atom_id res chain seq x y z
N VAL A 1 0.92 -6.31 -2.88
CA VAL A 1 1.82 -5.43 -2.07
C VAL A 1 1.09 -4.90 -0.83
N ASN A 2 -0.11 -4.33 -0.98
CA ASN A 2 -0.95 -3.81 0.12
C ASN A 2 -1.02 -4.76 1.32
N GLY A 3 -1.38 -6.03 1.10
CA GLY A 3 -1.45 -7.02 2.19
C GLY A 3 -0.14 -7.20 2.97
N ALA A 4 1.02 -7.26 2.31
CA ALA A 4 2.30 -7.42 3.01
C ALA A 4 2.65 -6.20 3.87
N LEU A 5 2.32 -5.00 3.40
CA LEU A 5 2.50 -3.77 4.18
C LEU A 5 1.58 -3.76 5.41
N GLU A 6 0.30 -4.02 5.21
CA GLU A 6 -0.73 -3.92 6.24
C GLU A 6 -0.61 -5.01 7.32
N THR A 7 -0.36 -6.27 6.93
CA THR A 7 -0.49 -7.40 7.85
C THR A 7 0.83 -7.90 8.43
N LEU A 8 1.97 -7.48 7.87
CA LEU A 8 3.28 -7.95 8.29
C LEU A 8 4.25 -6.81 8.58
N LEU A 9 4.52 -5.95 7.60
CA LEU A 9 5.63 -5.00 7.69
C LEU A 9 5.33 -3.83 8.63
N ILE A 10 4.15 -3.19 8.52
CA ILE A 10 3.75 -2.09 9.42
C ILE A 10 3.60 -2.57 10.87
N PRO A 11 2.94 -3.71 11.17
CA PRO A 11 2.86 -4.24 12.54
C PRO A 11 4.22 -4.62 13.12
N SER A 12 5.16 -5.08 12.28
CA SER A 12 6.50 -5.49 12.73
C SER A 12 7.50 -4.32 12.84
N ALA A 13 7.14 -3.12 12.42
CA ALA A 13 8.03 -1.96 12.44
C ALA A 13 8.08 -1.33 13.84
N SER A 14 9.17 -1.62 14.57
CA SER A 14 9.44 -1.01 15.90
C SER A 14 9.97 0.42 15.82
N ASN A 15 10.56 0.83 14.68
CA ASN A 15 11.00 2.19 14.46
C ASN A 15 9.83 3.05 13.96
N ALA A 16 9.55 4.15 14.66
CA ALA A 16 8.39 5.00 14.39
C ALA A 16 8.46 5.71 13.02
N GLU A 17 9.65 6.15 12.60
CA GLU A 17 9.85 6.80 11.30
C GLU A 17 9.63 5.80 10.15
N LEU A 18 10.19 4.59 10.28
CA LEU A 18 9.98 3.51 9.32
C LEU A 18 8.50 3.13 9.25
N LYS A 19 7.83 3.02 10.39
CA LYS A 19 6.39 2.72 10.43
C LYS A 19 5.58 3.77 9.68
N SER A 20 5.83 5.05 9.95
CA SER A 20 5.18 6.17 9.26
C SER A 20 5.45 6.18 7.74
N LEU A 21 6.69 5.85 7.34
CA LEU A 21 7.05 5.70 5.93
C LEU A 21 6.26 4.56 5.26
N LEU A 22 6.15 3.41 5.92
CA LEU A 22 5.41 2.25 5.41
C LEU A 22 3.90 2.53 5.33
N GLU A 23 3.32 3.23 6.31
CA GLU A 23 1.93 3.68 6.29
C GLU A 23 1.65 4.67 5.15
N THR A 24 2.60 5.57 4.88
CA THR A 24 2.52 6.47 3.72
C THR A 24 2.61 5.69 2.41
N GLY A 25 3.54 4.74 2.31
CA GLY A 25 3.68 3.85 1.17
C GLY A 25 2.42 3.03 0.90
N LEU A 26 1.77 2.50 1.93
CA LEU A 26 0.53 1.73 1.81
C LEU A 26 -0.57 2.54 1.10
N LYS A 27 -0.76 3.81 1.48
CA LYS A 27 -1.75 4.70 0.83
C LYS A 27 -1.46 4.90 -0.65
N ILE A 28 -0.18 5.08 -1.01
CA ILE A 28 0.24 5.23 -2.41
C ILE A 28 -0.06 3.96 -3.20
N PHE A 29 0.27 2.78 -2.67
CA PHE A 29 0.02 1.51 -3.35
C PHE A 29 -1.47 1.17 -3.46
N GLN A 30 -2.29 1.54 -2.48
CA GLN A 30 -3.75 1.45 -2.57
C GLN A 30 -4.30 2.34 -3.70
N GLY A 31 -3.82 3.58 -3.81
CA GLY A 31 -4.18 4.47 -4.91
C GLY A 31 -3.74 3.93 -6.28
N HIS A 32 -2.54 3.37 -6.38
CA HIS A 32 -2.06 2.73 -7.61
C HIS A 32 -2.88 1.49 -7.99
N GLU A 33 -3.27 0.64 -7.03
CA GLU A 33 -4.12 -0.53 -7.27
C GLU A 33 -5.48 -0.10 -7.82
N GLN A 34 -6.14 0.86 -7.17
CA GLN A 34 -7.42 1.41 -7.66
C GLN A 34 -7.30 2.03 -9.06
N HIS A 35 -6.23 2.78 -9.33
CA HIS A 35 -5.96 3.33 -10.66
C HIS A 35 -5.79 2.21 -11.69
N ALA A 36 -5.03 1.17 -11.38
CA ALA A 36 -4.81 0.03 -12.26
C ALA A 36 -6.11 -0.74 -12.53
N GLU A 37 -6.94 -0.96 -11.52
CA GLU A 37 -8.26 -1.58 -11.65
C GLU A 37 -9.19 -0.75 -12.54
N HIS A 38 -9.20 0.58 -12.35
CA HIS A 38 -9.97 1.50 -13.18
C HIS A 38 -9.53 1.44 -14.64
N VAL A 39 -8.23 1.56 -14.90
CA VAL A 39 -7.66 1.47 -16.25
C VAL A 39 -7.97 0.11 -16.88
N ALA A 40 -7.82 -0.99 -16.13
CA ALA A 40 -8.17 -2.32 -16.61
C ALA A 40 -9.66 -2.47 -16.91
N GLY A 41 -10.53 -1.80 -16.15
CA GLY A 41 -11.97 -1.74 -16.42
C GLY A 41 -12.33 -0.97 -17.69
N MET A 42 -11.56 0.07 -18.03
CA MET A 42 -11.74 0.84 -19.27
C MET A 42 -11.30 0.10 -20.54
N LEU A 43 -10.47 -0.95 -20.39
CA LEU A 43 -9.95 -1.76 -21.50
C LEU A 43 -10.82 -2.99 -21.82
N LYS A 44 -11.90 -3.21 -21.06
CA LYS A 44 -12.88 -4.29 -21.27
C LYS A 44 -14.04 -3.81 -22.14
#